data_AF-A0A1K1Q5G2-F1
#
_entry.id   AF-A0A1K1Q5G2-F1
#
_cell.length_a   1.000
_cell.length_b   1.000
_cell.length_c   1.000
_cell.angle_alpha   90.00
_cell.angle_beta   90.00
_cell.angle_gamma   90.00
#
_symmetry.space_group_name_H-M   'P 1'
#
loop_
_entity.id
_entity.type
_entity.pdbx_description
1 polymer ?
#
loop_
_entity_poly.entity_id
_entity_poly.type
_entity_poly.pdbx_seq_one_letter_code
_entity_poly.pdbx_strand_id
1 'polypeptide(L)'
;MPIISELRDLSIQGVHIQTYYSEYLTKRFLVNRKYQRKLAWTIEEKRNFIDTLIKGLPIPLFLVAEVQFSGETKLEVIDGMQRLDAIFSFIEQKYSLKDGFFDLSIMADTLALLKEGKITQREPKLDEKTCRRIVNYLIPVSKASALEMGEIEETFRRINSNGRHLSSQELRQAGATGKFPDLVRKLSAYIRGDISRDSLILNDMSKISLTNKRLEYYGINVYDTFWVRNNILTFNQIRESIDEELIGHIISNMILDKKDNYNSHVLDSLYGFTSNPLAPTPLGKSKIEDAIDRISGQVVERNFLSVYSTIDDLMVKSNKKFRELIYKNSSSFDHVRAFQAVFMAFYNLIVKQSKKVVNEAGLINELTGMGDDLLTSNTIHNLSGWRFQDKTVRAIIGRIQNHFAENEIVDPAYDDWSEQISNILMQSLTEQSLYDFKIGVFNINDESYNHDLILKIAKTLSAINNSGPNQIGYLLIGIADKKEDAELHKRKYGLNYVSKQDFHITGVEAEANRLAGGLDKYLHKIKESLKSAPVQPTSFLQMMLSNMGSRKYYGKEVIIFKTSFNEPVWYDGELFERFGSHNEKVELENRSRIYNRFYQK
;
A
#
# COMPACT_ATOMS: atom_id res chain seq x y z
N MET A 1 0.18 37.20 -28.40
CA MET A 1 -0.66 36.04 -28.74
C MET A 1 -0.02 34.83 -28.09
N PRO A 2 -0.71 34.09 -27.20
CA PRO A 2 -0.18 32.83 -26.73
C PRO A 2 -0.24 31.84 -27.89
N ILE A 3 0.87 31.13 -28.08
CA ILE A 3 1.01 30.03 -29.03
C ILE A 3 -0.03 28.99 -28.64
N ILE A 4 -1.03 28.79 -29.49
CA ILE A 4 -1.93 27.63 -29.42
C ILE A 4 -1.00 26.43 -29.63
N SER A 5 -0.72 25.67 -28.56
CA SER A 5 -0.08 24.37 -28.70
C SER A 5 -0.93 23.56 -29.68
N GLU A 6 -0.27 22.96 -30.67
CA GLU A 6 -0.91 22.12 -31.69
C GLU A 6 -2.02 21.26 -31.07
N LEU A 7 -3.21 21.32 -31.65
CA LEU A 7 -4.34 20.46 -31.27
C LEU A 7 -3.86 19.00 -31.42
N ARG A 8 -3.60 18.36 -30.28
CA ARG A 8 -3.23 16.94 -30.20
C ARG A 8 -4.45 16.11 -30.57
N ASP A 9 -4.28 15.13 -31.47
CA ASP A 9 -5.38 14.34 -32.01
C ASP A 9 -6.04 13.47 -30.93
N LEU A 10 -7.26 13.83 -30.56
CA LEU A 10 -8.19 12.92 -29.87
C LEU A 10 -8.93 12.11 -30.94
N SER A 11 -8.57 10.83 -31.06
CA SER A 11 -9.29 9.92 -31.96
C SER A 11 -10.42 9.22 -31.19
N ILE A 12 -11.65 9.34 -31.67
CA ILE A 12 -12.78 8.55 -31.17
C ILE A 12 -12.99 7.38 -32.11
N GLN A 13 -12.90 6.17 -31.59
CA GLN A 13 -13.07 4.93 -32.34
C GLN A 13 -13.92 3.93 -31.56
N GLY A 14 -14.68 3.11 -32.29
CA GLY A 14 -15.34 1.95 -31.71
C GLY A 14 -14.36 0.78 -31.65
N VAL A 15 -14.18 0.18 -30.47
CA VAL A 15 -13.35 -1.01 -30.30
C VAL A 15 -14.21 -2.16 -29.79
N HIS A 16 -14.05 -3.37 -30.34
CA HIS A 16 -14.77 -4.52 -29.81
C HIS A 16 -14.20 -4.95 -28.46
N ILE A 17 -15.06 -5.40 -27.54
CA ILE A 17 -14.65 -5.92 -26.23
C ILE A 17 -13.60 -7.04 -26.37
N GLN A 18 -13.74 -7.93 -27.36
CA GLN A 18 -12.75 -8.99 -27.59
C GLN A 18 -11.33 -8.44 -27.82
N THR A 19 -11.18 -7.35 -28.58
CA THR A 19 -9.87 -6.74 -28.88
C THR A 19 -9.22 -6.21 -27.60
N TYR A 20 -10.00 -5.52 -26.77
CA TYR A 20 -9.54 -5.02 -25.48
C TYR A 20 -9.24 -6.14 -24.49
N TYR A 21 -9.94 -7.28 -24.54
CA TYR A 21 -9.58 -8.43 -23.74
C TYR A 21 -8.23 -9.02 -24.17
N SER A 22 -7.93 -9.13 -25.47
CA SER A 22 -6.61 -9.55 -25.95
C SER A 22 -5.49 -8.61 -25.50
N GLU A 23 -5.73 -7.29 -25.52
CA GLU A 23 -4.79 -6.29 -25.00
C GLU A 23 -4.63 -6.38 -23.47
N TYR A 24 -5.69 -6.73 -22.75
CA TYR A 24 -5.63 -7.00 -21.33
C TYR A 24 -4.76 -8.22 -21.01
N LEU A 25 -4.87 -9.31 -21.78
CA LEU A 25 -4.02 -10.49 -21.58
C LEU A 25 -2.53 -10.22 -21.82
N THR A 26 -2.21 -9.29 -22.73
CA THR A 26 -0.83 -8.86 -23.00
C THR A 26 -0.33 -7.75 -22.06
N LYS A 27 -1.08 -7.46 -20.98
CA LYS A 27 -0.72 -6.46 -19.96
C LYS A 27 -0.50 -5.05 -20.56
N ARG A 28 -1.36 -4.64 -21.50
CA ARG A 28 -1.24 -3.35 -22.20
C ARG A 28 -1.83 -2.16 -21.42
N PHE A 29 -2.79 -2.41 -20.53
CA PHE A 29 -3.45 -1.34 -19.75
C PHE A 29 -2.70 -0.99 -18.48
N LEU A 30 -2.50 0.31 -18.27
CA LEU A 30 -1.90 0.92 -17.09
C LEU A 30 -2.96 1.71 -16.32
N VAL A 31 -2.83 1.75 -14.99
CA VAL A 31 -3.68 2.50 -14.06
C VAL A 31 -2.79 3.38 -13.22
N ASN A 32 -3.15 4.66 -13.12
CA ASN A 32 -2.42 5.64 -12.32
C ASN A 32 -3.09 5.84 -10.96
N ARG A 33 -2.44 5.35 -9.92
CA ARG A 33 -2.91 5.35 -8.52
C ARG A 33 -2.81 6.70 -7.84
N LYS A 34 -2.24 7.74 -8.48
CA LYS A 34 -2.24 9.10 -7.93
C LYS A 34 -3.64 9.71 -7.90
N TYR A 35 -4.46 9.43 -8.91
CA TYR A 35 -5.77 10.03 -9.08
C TYR A 35 -6.90 9.03 -9.38
N GLN A 36 -6.59 7.76 -9.70
CA GLN A 36 -7.61 6.72 -9.85
C GLN A 36 -7.79 5.84 -8.61
N ARG A 37 -9.05 5.52 -8.31
CA ARG A 37 -9.44 4.58 -7.24
C ARG A 37 -8.87 3.18 -7.46
N LYS A 38 -8.96 2.37 -6.40
CA LYS A 38 -9.07 0.91 -6.48
C LYS A 38 -10.39 0.47 -7.13
N LEU A 39 -10.47 -0.79 -7.54
CA LEU A 39 -11.73 -1.40 -7.96
C LEU A 39 -12.72 -1.37 -6.79
N ALA A 40 -13.93 -0.85 -7.04
CA ALA A 40 -14.88 -0.45 -5.99
C ALA A 40 -16.33 -0.82 -6.32
N TRP A 41 -16.61 -1.25 -7.55
CA TRP A 41 -17.92 -1.75 -7.95
C TRP A 41 -18.24 -3.07 -7.26
N THR A 42 -19.42 -3.10 -6.63
CA THR A 42 -20.08 -4.31 -6.13
C THR A 42 -20.42 -5.25 -7.29
N ILE A 43 -20.67 -6.52 -6.96
CA ILE A 43 -21.09 -7.51 -7.96
C ILE A 43 -22.38 -7.07 -8.66
N GLU A 44 -23.30 -6.42 -7.95
CA GLU A 44 -24.55 -5.90 -8.52
C GLU A 44 -24.30 -4.76 -9.51
N GLU A 45 -23.42 -3.79 -9.18
CA GLU A 45 -23.00 -2.74 -10.11
C GLU A 45 -22.34 -3.34 -11.37
N LYS A 46 -21.47 -4.34 -11.20
CA LYS A 46 -20.84 -5.05 -12.33
C LYS A 46 -21.90 -5.77 -13.19
N ARG A 47 -22.84 -6.50 -12.58
CA ARG A 47 -23.94 -7.19 -13.28
C ARG A 47 -24.82 -6.24 -14.06
N ASN A 48 -25.20 -5.10 -13.49
CA ASN A 48 -26.00 -4.07 -14.15
C ASN A 48 -25.29 -3.50 -15.38
N PHE A 49 -23.97 -3.32 -15.29
CA PHE A 49 -23.18 -2.89 -16.43
C PHE A 49 -23.13 -3.96 -17.54
N ILE A 50 -22.92 -5.23 -17.21
CA ILE A 50 -22.97 -6.31 -18.21
C ILE A 50 -24.38 -6.42 -18.83
N ASP A 51 -25.45 -6.27 -18.06
CA ASP A 51 -26.83 -6.22 -18.58
C ASP A 51 -27.03 -5.06 -19.57
N THR A 52 -26.40 -3.91 -19.32
CA THR A 52 -26.40 -2.76 -20.26
C THR A 52 -25.75 -3.14 -21.60
N LEU A 53 -24.63 -3.85 -21.57
CA LEU A 53 -23.96 -4.37 -22.77
C LEU A 53 -24.83 -5.40 -23.49
N ILE A 54 -25.43 -6.34 -22.76
CA ILE A 54 -26.35 -7.33 -23.31
C ILE A 54 -27.53 -6.64 -23.99
N LYS A 55 -28.08 -5.55 -23.43
CA LYS A 55 -29.19 -4.83 -24.04
C LYS A 55 -28.78 -3.95 -25.23
N GLY A 56 -27.48 -3.77 -25.49
CA GLY A 56 -26.99 -2.90 -26.56
C GLY A 56 -27.24 -1.42 -26.27
N LEU A 57 -27.39 -1.04 -25.00
CA LEU A 57 -27.64 0.34 -24.60
C LEU A 57 -26.35 1.17 -24.71
N PRO A 58 -26.45 2.49 -24.96
CA PRO A 58 -25.27 3.35 -25.00
C PRO A 58 -24.60 3.42 -23.63
N ILE A 59 -23.26 3.34 -23.63
CA ILE A 59 -22.42 3.48 -22.44
C ILE A 59 -21.55 4.74 -22.57
N PRO A 60 -21.05 5.30 -21.45
CA PRO A 60 -20.14 6.44 -21.52
C PRO A 60 -18.86 6.11 -22.31
N LEU A 61 -18.18 7.14 -22.82
CA LEU A 61 -16.88 7.00 -23.49
C LEU A 61 -15.84 6.36 -22.56
N PHE A 62 -14.96 5.53 -23.08
CA PHE A 62 -13.71 5.14 -22.41
C PHE A 62 -12.63 6.11 -22.84
N LEU A 63 -11.88 6.65 -21.88
CA LEU A 63 -10.77 7.55 -22.18
C LEU A 63 -9.46 6.87 -21.82
N VAL A 64 -8.55 6.78 -22.78
CA VAL A 64 -7.22 6.19 -22.59
C VAL A 64 -6.14 7.09 -23.19
N ALA A 65 -4.95 7.09 -22.60
CA ALA A 65 -3.78 7.77 -23.14
C ALA A 65 -2.64 6.80 -23.42
N GLU A 66 -1.90 7.01 -24.50
CA GLU A 66 -0.65 6.29 -24.74
C GLU A 66 0.49 6.87 -23.90
N VAL A 67 1.13 6.01 -23.13
CA VAL A 67 2.26 6.38 -22.26
C VAL A 67 3.41 5.39 -22.45
N GLN A 68 4.65 5.87 -22.28
CA GLN A 68 5.82 5.00 -22.21
C GLN A 68 6.00 4.49 -20.79
N PHE A 69 5.98 3.18 -20.60
CA PHE A 69 6.15 2.54 -19.29
C PHE A 69 7.10 1.35 -19.44
N SER A 70 8.22 1.38 -18.71
CA SER A 70 9.26 0.33 -18.76
C SER A 70 9.78 0.02 -20.18
N GLY A 71 9.84 1.03 -21.06
CA GLY A 71 10.31 0.89 -22.44
C GLY A 71 9.27 0.38 -23.43
N GLU A 72 8.02 0.17 -23.01
CA GLU A 72 6.91 -0.24 -23.87
C GLU A 72 5.80 0.82 -23.89
N THR A 73 5.12 0.96 -25.03
CA THR A 73 3.90 1.77 -25.13
C THR A 73 2.74 1.04 -24.45
N LYS A 74 2.19 1.64 -23.40
CA LYS A 74 1.01 1.17 -22.66
C LYS A 74 -0.16 2.15 -22.84
N LEU A 75 -1.36 1.67 -22.53
CA LEU A 75 -2.59 2.48 -22.49
C LEU A 75 -2.93 2.80 -21.03
N GLU A 76 -2.64 4.01 -20.59
CA GLU A 76 -3.12 4.52 -19.30
C GLU A 76 -4.63 4.75 -19.40
N VAL A 77 -5.39 4.02 -18.60
CA VAL A 77 -6.84 4.20 -18.49
C VAL A 77 -7.07 5.50 -17.74
N ILE A 78 -7.77 6.46 -18.33
CA ILE A 78 -8.14 7.74 -17.68
C ILE A 78 -9.57 7.64 -17.13
N ASP A 79 -10.50 7.12 -17.93
CA ASP A 79 -11.86 6.80 -17.49
C ASP A 79 -12.31 5.44 -18.03
N GLY A 80 -13.15 4.76 -17.24
CA GLY A 80 -13.71 3.46 -17.58
C GLY A 80 -13.04 2.26 -16.92
N MET A 81 -12.11 2.47 -15.98
CA MET A 81 -11.41 1.37 -15.27
C MET A 81 -12.37 0.34 -14.65
N GLN A 82 -13.41 0.79 -13.91
CA GLN A 82 -14.38 -0.12 -13.29
C GLN A 82 -15.21 -0.90 -14.32
N ARG A 83 -15.48 -0.27 -15.48
CA ARG A 83 -16.23 -0.86 -16.59
C ARG A 83 -15.39 -1.92 -17.31
N LEU A 84 -14.11 -1.64 -17.54
CA LEU A 84 -13.16 -2.63 -18.06
C LEU A 84 -13.03 -3.82 -17.11
N ASP A 85 -12.85 -3.58 -15.81
CA ASP A 85 -12.78 -4.66 -14.83
C ASP A 85 -14.08 -5.47 -14.76
N ALA A 86 -15.26 -4.83 -14.82
CA ALA A 86 -16.53 -5.56 -14.86
C ALA A 86 -16.59 -6.53 -16.05
N ILE A 87 -16.15 -6.08 -17.24
CA ILE A 87 -16.10 -6.90 -18.46
C ILE A 87 -15.09 -8.05 -18.30
N PHE A 88 -13.84 -7.73 -17.99
CA PHE A 88 -12.76 -8.72 -17.99
C PHE A 88 -12.94 -9.75 -16.88
N SER A 89 -13.32 -9.33 -15.67
CA SER A 89 -13.56 -10.26 -14.56
C SER A 89 -14.80 -11.15 -14.79
N PHE A 90 -15.77 -10.73 -15.61
CA PHE A 90 -16.87 -11.60 -16.05
C PHE A 90 -16.37 -12.69 -17.00
N ILE A 91 -15.59 -12.31 -18.02
CA ILE A 91 -14.99 -13.24 -19.00
C ILE A 91 -14.10 -14.26 -18.28
N GLU A 92 -13.31 -13.83 -17.30
CA GLU A 92 -12.44 -14.66 -16.46
C GLU A 92 -13.15 -15.48 -15.37
N GLN A 93 -14.48 -15.62 -15.44
CA GLN A 93 -15.26 -16.49 -14.54
C GLN A 93 -15.27 -16.05 -13.06
N LYS A 94 -14.93 -14.79 -12.75
CA LYS A 94 -14.84 -14.30 -11.35
C LYS A 94 -16.21 -14.09 -10.71
N TYR A 95 -17.23 -13.80 -11.51
CA TYR A 95 -18.62 -13.70 -11.07
C TYR A 95 -19.57 -14.13 -12.19
N SER A 96 -20.80 -14.51 -11.83
CA SER A 96 -21.85 -14.88 -12.77
C SER A 96 -22.94 -13.82 -12.88
N LEU A 97 -23.66 -13.83 -14.00
CA LEU A 97 -24.98 -13.22 -14.10
C LEU A 97 -26.01 -14.12 -13.42
N LYS A 98 -27.27 -13.67 -13.36
CA LYS A 98 -28.37 -14.49 -12.86
C LYS A 98 -28.52 -15.79 -13.66
N ASP A 99 -28.27 -15.71 -14.96
CA ASP A 99 -28.52 -16.80 -15.91
C ASP A 99 -27.27 -17.65 -16.22
N GLY A 100 -26.10 -17.31 -15.66
CA GLY A 100 -24.89 -18.12 -15.80
C GLY A 100 -23.57 -17.35 -15.92
N PHE A 101 -22.50 -18.11 -16.12
CA PHE A 101 -21.15 -17.63 -16.38
C PHE A 101 -20.89 -17.49 -17.89
N PHE A 102 -19.91 -16.67 -18.26
CA PHE A 102 -19.49 -16.53 -19.65
C PHE A 102 -19.06 -17.89 -20.24
N ASP A 103 -19.43 -18.19 -21.48
CA ASP A 103 -18.96 -19.39 -22.17
C ASP A 103 -17.56 -19.14 -22.77
N LEU A 104 -16.54 -19.79 -22.20
CA LEU A 104 -15.14 -19.64 -22.59
C LEU A 104 -14.83 -20.21 -23.99
N SER A 105 -15.75 -20.95 -24.61
CA SER A 105 -15.55 -21.44 -25.98
C SER A 105 -15.77 -20.37 -27.06
N ILE A 106 -16.33 -19.22 -26.68
CA ILE A 106 -16.75 -18.17 -27.61
C ILE A 106 -15.57 -17.36 -28.19
N MET A 107 -14.50 -17.16 -27.42
CA MET A 107 -13.32 -16.42 -27.87
C MET A 107 -12.12 -17.34 -28.01
N ALA A 108 -11.28 -17.10 -29.02
CA ALA A 108 -10.04 -17.85 -29.21
C ALA A 108 -9.11 -17.74 -27.99
N ASP A 109 -8.99 -16.53 -27.42
CA ASP A 109 -8.16 -16.26 -26.24
C ASP A 109 -8.64 -17.06 -25.01
N THR A 110 -9.94 -17.04 -24.72
CA THR A 110 -10.49 -17.80 -23.58
C THR A 110 -10.37 -19.30 -23.78
N LEU A 111 -10.52 -19.77 -25.03
CA LEU A 111 -10.33 -21.18 -25.38
C LEU A 111 -8.87 -21.61 -25.21
N ALA A 112 -7.90 -20.76 -25.58
CA ALA A 112 -6.48 -21.01 -25.36
C ALA A 112 -6.17 -21.10 -23.86
N LEU A 113 -6.63 -20.14 -23.06
CA LEU A 113 -6.45 -20.15 -21.60
C LEU A 113 -7.11 -21.37 -20.94
N LEU A 114 -8.26 -21.82 -21.44
CA LEU A 114 -8.93 -23.03 -20.98
C LEU A 114 -8.10 -24.29 -21.28
N LYS A 115 -7.54 -24.40 -22.50
CA LYS A 115 -6.66 -25.52 -22.90
C LYS A 115 -5.37 -25.56 -22.10
N GLU A 116 -4.84 -24.40 -21.74
CA GLU A 116 -3.65 -24.24 -20.89
C GLU A 116 -3.95 -24.46 -19.39
N GLY A 117 -5.23 -24.63 -19.01
CA GLY A 117 -5.64 -24.80 -17.62
C GLY A 117 -5.50 -23.53 -16.76
N LYS A 118 -5.29 -22.36 -17.37
CA LYS A 118 -5.16 -21.07 -16.68
C LYS A 118 -6.50 -20.54 -16.17
N ILE A 119 -7.60 -20.91 -16.85
CA ILE A 119 -8.97 -20.61 -16.43
C ILE A 119 -9.82 -21.88 -16.56
N THR A 120 -10.87 -21.97 -15.73
CA THR A 120 -11.79 -23.12 -15.73
C THR A 120 -13.21 -22.65 -16.00
N GLN A 121 -13.93 -23.38 -16.86
CA GLN A 121 -15.33 -23.09 -17.14
C GLN A 121 -16.18 -23.37 -15.91
N ARG A 122 -17.00 -22.40 -15.50
CA ARG A 122 -17.99 -22.57 -14.44
C ARG A 122 -19.39 -22.74 -15.01
N GLU A 123 -20.27 -23.35 -14.22
CA GLU A 123 -21.65 -23.67 -14.59
C GLU A 123 -22.67 -22.95 -13.67
N PRO A 124 -23.88 -22.63 -14.15
CA PRO A 124 -24.35 -22.86 -15.53
C PRO A 124 -23.70 -21.87 -16.52
N LYS A 125 -23.51 -22.31 -17.77
CA LYS A 125 -23.12 -21.42 -18.88
C LYS A 125 -24.27 -20.53 -19.34
N LEU A 126 -23.92 -19.29 -19.64
CA LEU A 126 -24.78 -18.38 -20.39
C LEU A 126 -24.89 -18.84 -21.84
N ASP A 127 -25.99 -18.49 -22.51
CA ASP A 127 -26.18 -18.87 -23.90
C ASP A 127 -25.15 -18.19 -24.83
N GLU A 128 -24.73 -18.93 -25.85
CA GLU A 128 -23.72 -18.49 -26.81
C GLU A 128 -24.08 -17.15 -27.48
N LYS A 129 -25.36 -16.93 -27.80
CA LYS A 129 -25.81 -15.71 -28.47
C LYS A 129 -25.60 -14.50 -27.58
N THR A 130 -25.91 -14.60 -26.30
CA THR A 130 -25.66 -13.54 -25.32
C THR A 130 -24.17 -13.28 -25.14
N CYS A 131 -23.34 -14.33 -24.99
CA CYS A 131 -21.90 -14.17 -24.92
C CYS A 131 -21.32 -13.47 -26.16
N ARG A 132 -21.76 -13.85 -27.37
CA ARG A 132 -21.35 -13.19 -28.62
C ARG A 132 -21.78 -11.72 -28.66
N ARG A 133 -22.97 -11.37 -28.17
CA ARG A 133 -23.42 -9.97 -28.08
C ARG A 133 -22.53 -9.13 -27.17
N ILE A 134 -22.08 -9.69 -26.05
CA ILE A 134 -21.16 -8.99 -25.13
C ILE A 134 -19.83 -8.71 -25.82
N VAL A 135 -19.15 -9.75 -26.34
CA VAL A 135 -17.77 -9.58 -26.85
C VAL A 135 -17.68 -8.77 -28.15
N ASN A 136 -18.78 -8.74 -28.92
CA ASN A 136 -18.89 -7.95 -30.14
C ASN A 136 -19.41 -6.53 -29.89
N TYR A 137 -19.79 -6.16 -28.66
CA TYR A 137 -20.19 -4.79 -28.35
C TYR A 137 -19.03 -3.84 -28.66
N LEU A 138 -19.33 -2.77 -29.43
CA LEU A 138 -18.38 -1.72 -29.78
C LEU A 138 -18.35 -0.68 -28.65
N ILE A 139 -17.31 -0.71 -27.84
CA ILE A 139 -17.11 0.31 -26.82
C ILE A 139 -16.60 1.60 -27.50
N PRO A 140 -17.19 2.76 -27.20
CA PRO A 140 -16.68 4.03 -27.70
C PRO A 140 -15.42 4.38 -26.90
N VAL A 141 -14.28 4.51 -27.59
CA VAL A 141 -12.99 4.82 -26.99
C VAL A 141 -12.48 6.13 -27.57
N SER A 142 -12.14 7.08 -26.71
CA SER A 142 -11.29 8.21 -27.07
C SER A 142 -9.86 7.90 -26.63
N LYS A 143 -8.96 7.90 -27.62
CA LYS A 143 -7.55 7.66 -27.41
C LYS A 143 -6.80 8.97 -27.62
N ALA A 144 -6.11 9.40 -26.56
CA ALA A 144 -5.22 10.54 -26.59
C ALA A 144 -3.79 10.08 -26.87
N SER A 145 -3.19 10.63 -27.91
CA SER A 145 -1.79 10.38 -28.27
C SER A 145 -0.91 11.49 -27.68
N ALA A 146 0.22 11.11 -27.08
CA ALA A 146 1.24 12.05 -26.62
C ALA A 146 0.74 13.12 -25.64
N LEU A 147 -0.03 12.75 -24.60
CA LEU A 147 -0.32 13.67 -23.49
C LEU A 147 0.79 13.60 -22.45
N GLU A 148 1.17 14.76 -21.91
CA GLU A 148 1.98 14.81 -20.69
C GLU A 148 1.12 14.41 -19.49
N MET A 149 1.74 13.89 -18.43
CA MET A 149 1.03 13.41 -17.23
C MET A 149 0.08 14.46 -16.63
N GLY A 150 0.48 15.74 -16.63
CA GLY A 150 -0.37 16.82 -16.10
C GLY A 150 -1.64 17.08 -16.93
N GLU A 151 -1.61 16.85 -18.24
CA GLU A 151 -2.78 17.03 -19.12
C GLU A 151 -3.75 15.85 -19.00
N ILE A 152 -3.22 14.64 -18.80
CA ILE A 152 -4.01 13.45 -18.48
C ILE A 152 -4.82 13.70 -17.19
N GLU A 153 -4.17 14.20 -16.15
CA GLU A 153 -4.79 14.51 -14.85
C GLU A 153 -5.85 15.61 -14.95
N GLU A 154 -5.58 16.67 -15.72
CA GLU A 154 -6.54 17.74 -15.96
C GLU A 154 -7.77 17.24 -16.75
N THR A 155 -7.55 16.38 -17.75
CA THR A 155 -8.62 15.75 -18.53
C THR A 155 -9.49 14.87 -17.63
N PHE A 156 -8.87 14.05 -16.78
CA PHE A 156 -9.55 13.26 -15.77
C PHE A 156 -10.43 14.14 -14.86
N ARG A 157 -9.87 15.23 -14.33
CA ARG A 157 -10.58 16.15 -13.44
C ARG A 157 -11.81 16.75 -14.12
N ARG A 158 -11.67 17.22 -15.37
CA ARG A 158 -12.74 17.93 -16.11
C ARG A 158 -13.90 17.02 -16.51
N ILE A 159 -13.60 15.79 -16.93
CA ILE A 159 -14.64 14.83 -17.32
C ILE A 159 -15.46 14.45 -16.10
N ASN A 160 -14.79 14.22 -14.97
CA ASN A 160 -15.43 13.71 -13.77
C ASN A 160 -16.01 14.79 -12.84
N SER A 161 -15.70 16.07 -13.04
CA SER A 161 -16.26 17.17 -12.23
C SER A 161 -17.68 17.57 -12.66
N ASN A 162 -18.05 17.39 -13.93
CA ASN A 162 -19.33 17.85 -14.50
C ASN A 162 -20.49 16.84 -14.34
N GLY A 163 -20.20 15.56 -14.12
CA GLY A 163 -21.18 14.51 -13.85
C GLY A 163 -20.80 13.79 -12.56
N ARG A 164 -21.46 14.12 -11.43
CA ARG A 164 -21.17 13.65 -10.06
C ARG A 164 -20.85 12.14 -9.95
N HIS A 165 -19.62 11.74 -10.21
CA HIS A 165 -19.14 10.36 -10.03
C HIS A 165 -17.96 10.23 -9.06
N LEU A 166 -17.19 11.32 -8.87
CA LEU A 166 -16.10 11.39 -7.89
C LEU A 166 -16.56 12.00 -6.56
N SER A 167 -15.95 11.53 -5.47
CA SER A 167 -16.07 12.13 -4.15
C SER A 167 -15.31 13.46 -4.11
N SER A 168 -15.61 14.30 -3.11
CA SER A 168 -14.93 15.59 -2.95
C SER A 168 -13.41 15.43 -2.82
N GLN A 169 -12.95 14.41 -2.10
CA GLN A 169 -11.52 14.17 -1.91
C GLN A 169 -10.81 13.75 -3.20
N GLU A 170 -11.48 13.03 -4.10
CA GLU A 170 -10.89 12.66 -5.38
C GLU A 170 -10.78 13.83 -6.33
N LEU A 171 -11.77 14.72 -6.31
CA LEU A 171 -11.68 15.98 -7.07
C LEU A 171 -10.51 16.83 -6.58
N ARG A 172 -10.23 16.81 -5.26
CA ARG A 172 -9.03 17.44 -4.70
C ARG A 172 -7.76 16.75 -5.16
N GLN A 173 -7.70 15.43 -5.10
CA GLN A 173 -6.50 14.67 -5.45
C GLN A 173 -6.18 14.73 -6.95
N ALA A 174 -7.20 14.79 -7.80
CA ALA A 174 -7.07 14.88 -9.24
C ALA A 174 -6.26 16.12 -9.65
N GLY A 175 -5.02 15.92 -10.09
CA GLY A 175 -4.07 16.96 -10.47
C GLY A 175 -3.67 17.92 -9.34
N ALA A 176 -3.83 17.53 -8.08
CA ALA A 176 -3.16 18.20 -6.99
C ALA A 176 -1.70 17.76 -6.95
N THR A 177 -0.82 18.68 -7.34
CA THR A 177 0.63 18.54 -7.20
C THR A 177 1.10 19.28 -5.95
N GLY A 178 1.91 18.63 -5.13
CA GLY A 178 2.45 19.22 -3.89
C GLY A 178 2.81 18.17 -2.85
N LYS A 179 3.59 18.57 -1.85
CA LYS A 179 4.04 17.71 -0.75
C LYS A 179 2.87 17.29 0.12
N PHE A 180 1.86 18.13 0.29
CA PHE A 180 0.70 17.84 1.13
C PHE A 180 -0.20 16.73 0.54
N PRO A 181 -0.69 16.83 -0.72
CA PRO A 181 -1.44 15.75 -1.36
C PRO A 181 -0.66 14.42 -1.41
N ASP A 182 0.64 14.47 -1.68
CA ASP A 182 1.49 13.27 -1.71
C ASP A 182 1.63 12.63 -0.33
N LEU A 183 1.82 13.44 0.72
CA LEU A 183 1.92 12.95 2.09
C LEU A 183 0.61 12.32 2.58
N VAL A 184 -0.54 12.94 2.31
CA VAL A 184 -1.86 12.39 2.66
C VAL A 184 -2.08 11.04 1.95
N ARG A 185 -1.79 11.00 0.65
CA ARG A 185 -1.91 9.78 -0.16
C ARG A 185 -1.00 8.67 0.37
N LYS A 186 0.25 8.97 0.66
CA LYS A 186 1.24 8.01 1.18
C LYS A 186 0.81 7.42 2.53
N LEU A 187 0.39 8.27 3.47
CA LEU A 187 -0.08 7.82 4.79
C LEU A 187 -1.39 7.03 4.69
N SER A 188 -2.32 7.45 3.83
CA SER A 188 -3.57 6.72 3.59
C SER A 188 -3.30 5.32 3.02
N ALA A 189 -2.43 5.24 2.01
CA ALA A 189 -1.96 4.00 1.42
C ALA A 189 -1.32 3.08 2.47
N TYR A 190 -0.44 3.62 3.33
CA TYR A 190 0.17 2.89 4.43
C TYR A 190 -0.85 2.30 5.41
N ILE A 191 -1.79 3.12 5.91
CA ILE A 191 -2.80 2.68 6.90
C ILE A 191 -3.80 1.66 6.31
N ARG A 192 -4.10 1.78 5.00
CA ARG A 192 -4.89 0.79 4.26
C ARG A 192 -4.13 -0.52 4.02
N GLY A 193 -2.81 -0.56 4.25
CA GLY A 193 -1.94 -1.69 3.91
C GLY A 193 -1.64 -1.80 2.42
N ASP A 194 -1.84 -0.73 1.65
CA ASP A 194 -1.75 -0.66 0.20
C ASP A 194 -0.49 0.06 -0.28
N ILE A 195 0.66 -0.61 -0.26
CA ILE A 195 1.93 0.01 -0.66
C ILE A 195 2.21 -0.33 -2.14
N SER A 196 1.24 -0.05 -3.01
CA SER A 196 1.39 -0.23 -4.46
C SER A 196 2.05 1.00 -5.09
N ARG A 197 2.88 0.81 -6.13
CA ARG A 197 3.49 1.90 -6.91
C ARG A 197 2.42 2.83 -7.51
N ASP A 198 2.81 4.06 -7.83
CA ASP A 198 1.93 5.09 -8.43
C ASP A 198 1.33 4.67 -9.78
N SER A 199 1.96 3.73 -10.48
CA SER A 199 1.46 3.18 -11.75
C SER A 199 1.45 1.65 -11.68
N LEU A 200 0.36 1.04 -12.14
CA LEU A 200 0.14 -0.40 -12.07
C LEU A 200 -0.50 -0.94 -13.34
N ILE A 201 -0.19 -2.19 -13.67
CA ILE A 201 -0.86 -2.91 -14.74
C ILE A 201 -2.28 -3.25 -14.27
N LEU A 202 -3.28 -3.03 -15.14
CA LEU A 202 -4.69 -3.27 -14.81
C LEU A 202 -4.96 -4.70 -14.33
N ASN A 203 -4.25 -5.70 -14.86
CA ASN A 203 -4.36 -7.10 -14.42
C ASN A 203 -4.07 -7.28 -12.93
N ASP A 204 -3.09 -6.54 -12.41
CA ASP A 204 -2.65 -6.62 -11.02
C ASP A 204 -3.51 -5.77 -10.08
N MET A 205 -4.38 -4.89 -10.61
CA MET A 205 -5.29 -4.08 -9.79
C MET A 205 -6.19 -4.94 -8.91
N SER A 206 -6.61 -6.11 -9.38
CA SER A 206 -7.43 -7.05 -8.61
C SER A 206 -6.73 -7.58 -7.33
N LYS A 207 -5.40 -7.71 -7.35
CA LYS A 207 -4.59 -8.23 -6.24
C LYS A 207 -4.38 -7.25 -5.09
N ILE A 208 -4.60 -5.96 -5.35
CA ILE A 208 -4.40 -4.90 -4.35
C ILE A 208 -5.68 -4.09 -4.09
N SER A 209 -6.73 -4.32 -4.87
CA SER A 209 -8.00 -3.62 -4.71
C SER A 209 -8.74 -4.07 -3.45
N LEU A 210 -9.52 -3.14 -2.91
CA LEU A 210 -10.24 -3.26 -1.65
C LEU A 210 -11.54 -4.06 -1.87
N THR A 211 -11.73 -5.19 -1.18
CA THR A 211 -12.85 -6.10 -1.48
C THR A 211 -13.76 -6.40 -0.31
N ASN A 212 -14.96 -6.89 -0.63
CA ASN A 212 -15.95 -7.39 0.32
C ASN A 212 -15.88 -8.92 0.39
N LYS A 213 -16.25 -9.51 1.55
CA LYS A 213 -16.29 -10.96 1.83
C LYS A 213 -16.95 -11.86 0.77
N ARG A 214 -17.75 -11.33 -0.16
CA ARG A 214 -18.44 -12.10 -1.22
C ARG A 214 -17.58 -12.36 -2.47
N LEU A 215 -16.37 -11.82 -2.51
CA LEU A 215 -15.42 -12.00 -3.61
C LEU A 215 -14.11 -12.56 -3.05
N GLU A 216 -14.03 -13.87 -2.87
CA GLU A 216 -12.88 -14.58 -2.28
C GLU A 216 -11.56 -14.50 -3.09
N TYR A 217 -11.56 -13.83 -4.24
CA TYR A 217 -10.48 -13.85 -5.25
C TYR A 217 -9.65 -12.57 -5.37
N TYR A 218 -9.82 -11.60 -4.47
CA TYR A 218 -9.21 -10.28 -4.61
C TYR A 218 -8.47 -9.85 -3.33
N GLY A 219 -7.53 -8.92 -3.50
CA GLY A 219 -6.54 -8.40 -2.55
C GLY A 219 -6.97 -7.98 -1.15
N ILE A 220 -6.48 -6.82 -0.70
CA ILE A 220 -6.62 -6.34 0.67
C ILE A 220 -8.10 -6.30 1.06
N ASN A 221 -8.49 -7.14 2.01
CA ASN A 221 -9.83 -7.13 2.56
C ASN A 221 -10.05 -5.82 3.34
N VAL A 222 -11.03 -5.02 2.90
CA VAL A 222 -11.32 -3.71 3.52
C VAL A 222 -11.60 -3.84 5.01
N TYR A 223 -12.25 -4.94 5.42
CA TYR A 223 -12.60 -5.18 6.80
C TYR A 223 -11.39 -5.40 7.71
N ASP A 224 -10.21 -5.69 7.13
CA ASP A 224 -8.96 -5.88 7.86
C ASP A 224 -8.14 -4.59 7.97
N THR A 225 -8.52 -3.53 7.24
CA THR A 225 -7.89 -2.20 7.36
C THR A 225 -8.12 -1.62 8.75
N PHE A 226 -7.17 -0.82 9.23
CA PHE A 226 -7.25 -0.19 10.55
C PHE A 226 -8.58 0.53 10.78
N TRP A 227 -9.05 1.26 9.77
CA TRP A 227 -10.25 2.07 9.86
C TRP A 227 -11.52 1.25 10.07
N VAL A 228 -11.70 0.18 9.28
CA VAL A 228 -12.93 -0.62 9.31
C VAL A 228 -12.88 -1.64 10.43
N ARG A 229 -11.73 -2.27 10.68
CA ARG A 229 -11.59 -3.23 11.79
C ARG A 229 -11.89 -2.60 13.14
N ASN A 230 -11.55 -1.33 13.31
CA ASN A 230 -11.79 -0.56 14.54
C ASN A 230 -13.13 0.20 14.56
N ASN A 231 -13.98 0.05 13.55
CA ASN A 231 -15.24 0.79 13.39
C ASN A 231 -15.07 2.32 13.45
N ILE A 232 -13.97 2.85 12.91
CA ILE A 232 -13.73 4.29 12.79
C ILE A 232 -14.38 4.83 11.50
N LEU A 233 -14.19 4.12 10.39
CA LEU A 233 -14.84 4.39 9.11
C LEU A 233 -15.58 3.16 8.62
N THR A 234 -16.64 3.40 7.87
CA THR A 234 -17.37 2.35 7.15
C THR A 234 -16.71 2.04 5.81
N PHE A 235 -17.04 0.89 5.21
CA PHE A 235 -16.63 0.52 3.85
C PHE A 235 -16.96 1.63 2.84
N ASN A 236 -18.16 2.23 2.91
CA ASN A 236 -18.57 3.29 1.98
C ASN A 236 -17.72 4.55 2.14
N GLN A 237 -17.39 4.93 3.37
CA GLN A 237 -16.54 6.10 3.64
C GLN A 237 -15.10 5.90 3.15
N ILE A 238 -14.55 4.68 3.28
CA ILE A 238 -13.25 4.35 2.65
C ILE A 238 -13.34 4.44 1.13
N ARG A 239 -14.46 4.00 0.54
CA ARG A 239 -14.71 4.09 -0.92
C ARG A 239 -14.79 5.53 -1.43
N GLU A 240 -15.17 6.46 -0.56
CA GLU A 240 -15.24 7.91 -0.82
C GLU A 240 -13.96 8.66 -0.42
N SER A 241 -12.91 7.95 0.01
CA SER A 241 -11.64 8.52 0.49
C SER A 241 -11.79 9.45 1.71
N ILE A 242 -12.76 9.19 2.59
CA ILE A 242 -12.95 9.97 3.83
C ILE A 242 -11.78 9.82 4.80
N ASP A 243 -11.06 8.70 4.75
CA ASP A 243 -9.80 8.54 5.48
C ASP A 243 -8.70 9.51 5.01
N GLU A 244 -8.62 9.81 3.71
CA GLU A 244 -7.71 10.85 3.22
C GLU A 244 -8.13 12.25 3.68
N GLU A 245 -9.44 12.53 3.75
CA GLU A 245 -9.93 13.78 4.35
C GLU A 245 -9.56 13.88 5.83
N LEU A 246 -9.75 12.79 6.59
CA LEU A 246 -9.38 12.70 8.00
C LEU A 246 -7.87 12.92 8.20
N ILE A 247 -7.03 12.22 7.43
CA ILE A 247 -5.56 12.37 7.48
C ILE A 247 -5.16 13.80 7.10
N GLY A 248 -5.75 14.38 6.05
CA GLY A 248 -5.50 15.77 5.66
C GLY A 248 -5.83 16.77 6.77
N HIS A 249 -6.94 16.56 7.49
CA HIS A 249 -7.30 17.35 8.66
C HIS A 249 -6.37 17.14 9.87
N ILE A 250 -5.87 15.91 10.08
CA ILE A 250 -4.92 15.62 11.15
C ILE A 250 -3.58 16.32 10.85
N ILE A 251 -3.01 16.13 9.65
CA ILE A 251 -1.76 16.77 9.24
C ILE A 251 -1.88 18.29 9.37
N SER A 252 -2.94 18.90 8.83
CA SER A 252 -3.10 20.35 8.91
C SER A 252 -3.16 20.86 10.35
N ASN A 253 -3.75 20.10 11.27
CA ASN A 253 -3.77 20.42 12.70
C ASN A 253 -2.42 20.19 13.40
N MET A 254 -1.57 19.31 12.88
CA MET A 254 -0.23 19.08 13.41
C MET A 254 0.74 20.21 13.03
N ILE A 255 0.61 20.77 11.82
CA ILE A 255 1.66 21.60 11.22
C ILE A 255 1.30 23.07 10.97
N LEU A 256 0.01 23.43 10.89
CA LEU A 256 -0.38 24.83 10.69
C LEU A 256 -0.37 25.59 12.02
N ASP A 257 0.30 26.75 12.03
CA ASP A 257 0.37 27.63 13.21
C ASP A 257 -1.00 28.19 13.59
N LYS A 258 -1.82 28.52 12.57
CA LYS A 258 -3.18 29.00 12.74
C LYS A 258 -4.17 27.91 12.35
N LYS A 259 -4.87 27.38 13.35
CA LYS A 259 -5.93 26.38 13.15
C LYS A 259 -7.13 26.97 12.41
N ASP A 260 -7.78 26.13 11.61
CA ASP A 260 -9.01 26.41 10.90
C ASP A 260 -10.02 25.27 11.14
N ASN A 261 -11.28 25.50 10.78
CA ASN A 261 -12.34 24.51 10.92
C ASN A 261 -12.09 23.28 10.02
N TYR A 262 -12.58 22.13 10.45
CA TYR A 262 -12.43 20.87 9.74
C TYR A 262 -13.66 20.63 8.85
N ASN A 263 -13.63 21.23 7.67
CA ASN A 263 -14.66 21.08 6.65
C ASN A 263 -14.05 20.97 5.24
N SER A 264 -14.88 20.57 4.28
CA SER A 264 -14.49 20.35 2.89
C SER A 264 -13.89 21.59 2.22
N HIS A 265 -14.40 22.80 2.50
CA HIS A 265 -13.86 24.04 1.92
C HIS A 265 -12.44 24.33 2.36
N VAL A 266 -12.10 24.03 3.62
CA VAL A 266 -10.72 24.18 4.10
C VAL A 266 -9.80 23.18 3.39
N LEU A 267 -10.22 21.92 3.23
CA LEU A 267 -9.46 20.95 2.45
C LEU A 267 -9.31 21.39 0.98
N ASP A 268 -10.38 21.87 0.33
CA ASP A 268 -10.29 22.40 -1.04
C ASP A 268 -9.18 23.45 -1.15
N SER A 269 -9.15 24.39 -0.19
CA SER A 269 -8.10 25.42 -0.11
C SER A 269 -6.69 24.85 0.09
N LEU A 270 -6.52 23.85 0.97
CA LEU A 270 -5.22 23.21 1.24
C LEU A 270 -4.68 22.40 0.05
N TYR A 271 -5.57 21.75 -0.71
CA TYR A 271 -5.21 21.06 -1.95
C TYR A 271 -5.03 22.02 -3.13
N GLY A 272 -5.40 23.30 -2.96
CA GLY A 272 -5.46 24.28 -4.05
C GLY A 272 -6.55 23.99 -5.07
N PHE A 273 -7.57 23.23 -4.68
CA PHE A 273 -8.71 22.89 -5.51
C PHE A 273 -9.66 24.08 -5.61
N THR A 274 -10.11 24.35 -6.83
CA THR A 274 -11.15 25.34 -7.15
C THR A 274 -12.09 24.75 -8.18
N SER A 275 -13.40 24.93 -7.98
CA SER A 275 -14.41 24.54 -8.97
C SER A 275 -14.35 25.41 -10.23
N ASN A 276 -13.75 26.60 -10.15
CA ASN A 276 -13.46 27.45 -11.30
C ASN A 276 -11.97 27.35 -11.66
N PRO A 277 -11.60 26.69 -12.77
CA PRO A 277 -10.19 26.53 -13.20
C PRO A 277 -9.47 27.85 -13.50
N LEU A 278 -10.21 28.96 -13.67
CA LEU A 278 -9.65 30.29 -13.93
C LEU A 278 -9.41 31.09 -12.64
N ALA A 279 -9.88 30.60 -11.49
CA ALA A 279 -9.65 31.25 -10.21
C ALA A 279 -8.18 31.09 -9.79
N PRO A 280 -7.60 32.08 -9.08
CA PRO A 280 -6.26 31.95 -8.55
C PRO A 280 -6.18 30.79 -7.55
N THR A 281 -5.04 30.12 -7.50
CA THR A 281 -4.77 29.05 -6.54
C THR A 281 -5.03 29.53 -5.11
N PRO A 282 -5.86 28.82 -4.33
CA PRO A 282 -6.13 29.19 -2.94
C PRO A 282 -4.85 29.32 -2.10
N LEU A 283 -4.82 30.35 -1.24
CA LEU A 283 -3.69 30.62 -0.34
C LEU A 283 -3.42 29.47 0.65
N GLY A 284 -4.42 28.62 0.92
CA GLY A 284 -4.26 27.43 1.77
C GLY A 284 -3.16 26.49 1.26
N LYS A 285 -3.04 26.33 -0.06
CA LYS A 285 -2.00 25.48 -0.69
C LYS A 285 -0.60 25.96 -0.34
N SER A 286 -0.29 27.23 -0.59
CA SER A 286 1.03 27.76 -0.25
C SER A 286 1.33 27.66 1.24
N LYS A 287 0.33 27.94 2.10
CA LYS A 287 0.50 27.86 3.56
C LYS A 287 0.84 26.45 4.06
N ILE A 288 0.19 25.41 3.53
CA ILE A 288 0.45 24.03 3.97
C ILE A 288 1.78 23.51 3.42
N GLU A 289 2.12 23.87 2.18
CA GLU A 289 3.42 23.52 1.58
C GLU A 289 4.58 24.19 2.33
N ASP A 290 4.47 25.49 2.65
CA ASP A 290 5.45 26.21 3.47
C ASP A 290 5.59 25.61 4.87
N ALA A 291 4.48 25.17 5.47
CA ALA A 291 4.50 24.52 6.78
C ALA A 291 5.23 23.15 6.73
N ILE A 292 5.03 22.38 5.66
CA ILE A 292 5.76 21.14 5.42
C ILE A 292 7.25 21.42 5.24
N ASP A 293 7.64 22.48 4.52
CA ASP A 293 9.04 22.84 4.33
C ASP A 293 9.75 23.22 5.61
N ARG A 294 9.08 23.94 6.51
CA ARG A 294 9.65 24.30 7.81
C ARG A 294 9.90 23.08 8.72
N ILE A 295 9.06 22.05 8.62
CA ILE A 295 9.11 20.87 9.51
C ILE A 295 9.85 19.69 8.87
N SER A 296 9.91 19.63 7.53
CA SER A 296 10.21 18.46 6.69
C SER A 296 9.08 17.44 6.62
N GLY A 297 8.69 17.04 5.40
CA GLY A 297 7.65 16.02 5.16
C GLY A 297 7.95 14.68 5.83
N GLN A 298 9.21 14.28 5.91
CA GLN A 298 9.64 13.05 6.60
C GLN A 298 9.38 13.13 8.11
N VAL A 299 9.55 14.30 8.72
CA VAL A 299 9.26 14.51 10.14
C VAL A 299 7.76 14.51 10.39
N VAL A 300 6.97 15.11 9.49
CA VAL A 300 5.50 15.05 9.59
C VAL A 300 5.01 13.61 9.50
N GLU A 301 5.52 12.84 8.53
CA GLU A 301 5.24 11.43 8.35
C GLU A 301 5.56 10.62 9.61
N ARG A 302 6.81 10.70 10.10
CA ARG A 302 7.25 10.00 11.31
C ARG A 302 6.39 10.35 12.53
N ASN A 303 6.08 11.64 12.72
CA ASN A 303 5.28 12.09 13.85
C ASN A 303 3.84 11.58 13.77
N PHE A 304 3.25 11.53 12.57
CA PHE A 304 1.93 10.95 12.36
C PHE A 304 1.96 9.45 12.67
N LEU A 305 2.95 8.73 12.13
CA LEU A 305 3.05 7.28 12.24
C LEU A 305 3.36 6.81 13.65
N SER A 306 4.18 7.52 14.42
CA SER A 306 4.43 7.19 15.83
C SER A 306 3.13 7.27 16.67
N VAL A 307 2.31 8.29 16.44
CA VAL A 307 1.00 8.43 17.09
C VAL A 307 0.03 7.33 16.64
N TYR A 308 -0.05 7.09 15.33
CA TYR A 308 -0.87 6.03 14.75
C TYR A 308 -0.51 4.66 15.31
N SER A 309 0.77 4.27 15.30
CA SER A 309 1.26 2.99 15.80
C SER A 309 0.96 2.80 17.27
N THR A 310 1.14 3.85 18.09
CA THR A 310 0.79 3.80 19.52
C THR A 310 -0.70 3.51 19.71
N ILE A 311 -1.58 4.17 18.95
CA ILE A 311 -3.02 3.94 19.05
C ILE A 311 -3.38 2.54 18.56
N ASP A 312 -2.77 2.08 17.46
CA ASP A 312 -3.04 0.74 16.91
C ASP A 312 -2.61 -0.37 17.88
N ASP A 313 -1.42 -0.25 18.47
CA ASP A 313 -0.93 -1.19 19.49
C ASP A 313 -1.87 -1.25 20.71
N LEU A 314 -2.43 -0.12 21.13
CA LEU A 314 -3.43 -0.08 22.20
C LEU A 314 -4.73 -0.78 21.80
N MET A 315 -5.19 -0.64 20.55
CA MET A 315 -6.37 -1.36 20.07
C MET A 315 -6.13 -2.87 20.12
N VAL A 316 -4.97 -3.33 19.60
CA VAL A 316 -4.56 -4.74 19.63
C VAL A 316 -4.51 -5.27 21.06
N LYS A 317 -3.86 -4.54 21.99
CA LYS A 317 -3.74 -4.95 23.40
C LYS A 317 -5.07 -4.95 24.16
N SER A 318 -5.95 -4.00 23.85
CA SER A 318 -7.28 -3.93 24.46
C SER A 318 -8.20 -5.07 24.03
N ASN A 319 -7.91 -5.71 22.89
CA ASN A 319 -8.78 -6.67 22.22
C ASN A 319 -10.21 -6.14 22.00
N LYS A 320 -10.33 -4.82 21.81
CA LYS A 320 -11.58 -4.10 21.51
C LYS A 320 -11.38 -3.22 20.29
N LYS A 321 -12.46 -3.01 19.55
CA LYS A 321 -12.46 -1.99 18.48
C LYS A 321 -12.47 -0.60 19.09
N PHE A 322 -11.97 0.41 18.37
CA PHE A 322 -11.99 1.80 18.83
C PHE A 322 -13.37 2.24 19.35
N ARG A 323 -14.45 1.98 18.60
CA ARG A 323 -15.82 2.30 19.06
C ARG A 323 -16.16 1.63 20.40
N GLU A 324 -15.86 0.34 20.55
CA GLU A 324 -16.20 -0.47 21.73
C GLU A 324 -15.35 -0.11 22.94
N LEU A 325 -14.13 0.38 22.70
CA LEU A 325 -13.29 0.93 23.75
C LEU A 325 -13.85 2.28 24.20
N ILE A 326 -14.07 3.21 23.28
CA ILE A 326 -14.40 4.60 23.62
C ILE A 326 -15.83 4.75 24.16
N TYR A 327 -16.81 3.95 23.74
CA TYR A 327 -18.21 4.07 24.17
C TYR A 327 -18.72 2.79 24.83
N LYS A 328 -19.33 2.91 26.02
CA LYS A 328 -20.04 1.81 26.69
C LYS A 328 -21.52 1.84 26.39
N ASN A 329 -22.13 3.03 26.45
CA ASN A 329 -23.59 3.20 26.47
C ASN A 329 -24.14 4.02 25.30
N SER A 330 -23.35 4.92 24.71
CA SER A 330 -23.82 5.77 23.63
C SER A 330 -23.44 5.24 22.24
N SER A 331 -24.37 5.37 21.31
CA SER A 331 -24.15 5.17 19.88
C SER A 331 -23.94 6.53 19.22
N SER A 332 -22.77 7.15 19.46
CA SER A 332 -22.38 8.32 18.67
C SER A 332 -22.20 7.92 17.21
N PHE A 333 -22.60 8.76 16.25
CA PHE A 333 -22.65 8.38 14.83
C PHE A 333 -21.43 8.81 14.01
N ASP A 334 -20.65 9.79 14.50
CA ASP A 334 -19.46 10.30 13.82
C ASP A 334 -18.19 9.95 14.61
N HIS A 335 -17.76 8.70 14.40
CA HIS A 335 -16.52 8.17 14.97
C HIS A 335 -15.26 8.78 14.33
N VAL A 336 -15.39 9.43 13.18
CA VAL A 336 -14.28 10.06 12.44
C VAL A 336 -13.74 11.24 13.24
N ARG A 337 -14.63 12.13 13.68
CA ARG A 337 -14.24 13.30 14.49
C ARG A 337 -13.82 12.92 15.91
N ALA A 338 -14.45 11.90 16.49
CA ALA A 338 -14.02 11.33 17.77
C ALA A 338 -12.58 10.81 17.69
N PHE A 339 -12.26 10.02 16.66
CA PHE A 339 -10.91 9.54 16.41
C PHE A 339 -9.93 10.70 16.20
N GLN A 340 -10.29 11.71 15.40
CA GLN A 340 -9.45 12.89 15.20
C GLN A 340 -9.08 13.58 16.52
N ALA A 341 -10.04 13.74 17.44
CA ALA A 341 -9.79 14.36 18.75
C ALA A 341 -8.87 13.49 19.62
N VAL A 342 -9.07 12.17 19.66
CA VAL A 342 -8.20 11.24 20.39
C VAL A 342 -6.79 11.24 19.79
N PHE A 343 -6.66 11.17 18.46
CA PHE A 343 -5.38 11.24 17.78
C PHE A 343 -4.60 12.50 18.15
N MET A 344 -5.27 13.66 18.15
CA MET A 344 -4.62 14.92 18.50
C MET A 344 -4.23 15.01 19.98
N ALA A 345 -4.94 14.32 20.90
CA ALA A 345 -4.52 14.22 22.30
C ALA A 345 -3.23 13.40 22.43
N PHE A 346 -3.15 12.26 21.74
CA PHE A 346 -1.93 11.46 21.69
C PHE A 346 -0.78 12.22 21.03
N TYR A 347 -1.02 12.92 19.91
CA TYR A 347 -0.02 13.76 19.26
C TYR A 347 0.56 14.83 20.19
N ASN A 348 -0.28 15.48 21.00
CA ASN A 348 0.21 16.46 21.98
C ASN A 348 1.12 15.81 23.04
N LEU A 349 0.78 14.63 23.52
CA LEU A 349 1.58 13.93 24.53
C LEU A 349 2.88 13.37 23.95
N ILE A 350 2.79 12.67 22.81
CA ILE A 350 3.90 11.95 22.20
C ILE A 350 4.88 12.90 21.51
N VAL A 351 4.35 13.83 20.71
CA VAL A 351 5.19 14.66 19.83
C VAL A 351 5.47 16.03 20.43
N LYS A 352 4.45 16.72 20.96
CA LYS A 352 4.65 18.08 21.51
C LYS A 352 5.28 18.07 22.91
N GLN A 353 5.00 17.04 23.72
CA GLN A 353 5.54 16.90 25.08
C GLN A 353 6.61 15.81 25.19
N SER A 354 6.96 15.14 24.09
CA SER A 354 8.00 14.10 24.06
C SER A 354 7.79 12.98 25.10
N LYS A 355 6.54 12.58 25.33
CA LYS A 355 6.20 11.53 26.30
C LYS A 355 5.99 10.17 25.64
N LYS A 356 6.17 9.09 26.39
CA LYS A 356 5.80 7.73 26.00
C LYS A 356 4.77 7.14 26.94
N VAL A 357 3.97 6.20 26.45
CA VAL A 357 3.06 5.42 27.29
C VAL A 357 3.91 4.55 28.22
N VAL A 358 3.68 4.66 29.54
CA VAL A 358 4.36 3.84 30.57
C VAL A 358 3.40 2.90 31.29
N ASN A 359 2.09 3.14 31.20
CA ASN A 359 1.07 2.30 31.81
C ASN A 359 -0.08 2.06 30.81
N GLU A 360 0.10 1.07 29.95
CA GLU A 360 -0.86 0.74 28.89
C GLU A 360 -2.20 0.24 29.43
N ALA A 361 -2.19 -0.60 30.48
CA ALA A 361 -3.41 -1.12 31.09
C ALA A 361 -4.25 0.00 31.72
N GLY A 362 -3.59 0.92 32.44
CA GLY A 362 -4.24 2.11 32.99
C GLY A 362 -4.79 3.02 31.89
N LEU A 363 -4.02 3.23 30.82
CA LEU A 363 -4.46 4.03 29.68
C LEU A 363 -5.70 3.43 29.00
N ILE A 364 -5.73 2.11 28.79
CA ILE A 364 -6.90 1.41 28.25
C ILE A 364 -8.12 1.60 29.16
N ASN A 365 -7.94 1.53 30.49
CA ASN A 365 -9.02 1.78 31.44
C ASN A 365 -9.55 3.21 31.34
N GLU A 366 -8.68 4.21 31.24
CA GLU A 366 -9.08 5.62 31.10
C GLU A 366 -9.80 5.91 29.78
N LEU A 367 -9.38 5.26 28.69
CA LEU A 367 -10.06 5.33 27.40
C LEU A 367 -11.43 4.64 27.42
N THR A 368 -11.60 3.62 28.28
CA THR A 368 -12.80 2.77 28.27
C THR A 368 -14.04 3.55 28.70
N GLY A 369 -14.95 3.84 27.76
CA GLY A 369 -16.17 4.60 27.99
C GLY A 369 -15.97 6.12 28.05
N MET A 370 -14.77 6.63 27.74
CA MET A 370 -14.47 8.07 27.75
C MET A 370 -15.42 8.87 26.85
N GLY A 371 -15.86 8.28 25.74
CA GLY A 371 -16.72 8.93 24.78
C GLY A 371 -18.13 9.22 25.30
N ASP A 372 -18.61 8.45 26.27
CA ASP A 372 -19.91 8.72 26.91
C ASP A 372 -19.89 10.01 27.73
N ASP A 373 -18.69 10.49 28.12
CA ASP A 373 -18.51 11.71 28.91
C ASP A 373 -17.97 12.88 28.07
N LEU A 374 -16.88 12.64 27.34
CA LEU A 374 -16.11 13.69 26.64
C LEU A 374 -16.43 13.80 25.16
N LEU A 375 -17.00 12.76 24.55
CA LEU A 375 -17.32 12.71 23.11
C LEU A 375 -18.80 12.39 22.90
N THR A 376 -19.66 13.01 23.70
CA THR A 376 -21.12 12.90 23.53
C THR A 376 -21.56 13.34 22.13
N SER A 377 -22.75 12.93 21.70
CA SER A 377 -23.31 13.35 20.41
C SER A 377 -23.27 14.88 20.22
N ASN A 378 -23.63 15.64 21.26
CA ASN A 378 -23.58 17.11 21.23
C ASN A 378 -22.14 17.63 21.06
N THR A 379 -21.16 17.03 21.75
CA THR A 379 -19.75 17.40 21.56
C THR A 379 -19.30 17.14 20.14
N ILE A 380 -19.57 15.94 19.61
CA ILE A 380 -19.12 15.50 18.29
C ILE A 380 -19.63 16.40 17.17
N HIS A 381 -20.91 16.80 17.22
CA HIS A 381 -21.49 17.72 16.21
C HIS A 381 -20.73 19.04 16.09
N ASN A 382 -20.04 19.47 17.16
CA ASN A 382 -19.28 20.72 17.20
C ASN A 382 -17.77 20.52 16.91
N LEU A 383 -17.27 19.28 16.79
CA LEU A 383 -15.84 19.01 16.59
C LEU A 383 -15.30 19.45 15.23
N SER A 384 -16.16 19.81 14.28
CA SER A 384 -15.75 20.50 13.04
C SER A 384 -15.23 21.92 13.32
N GLY A 385 -15.62 22.54 14.44
CA GLY A 385 -15.09 23.81 14.91
C GLY A 385 -13.78 23.62 15.67
N TRP A 386 -12.68 24.23 15.20
CA TRP A 386 -11.35 23.98 15.77
C TRP A 386 -11.25 24.32 17.26
N ARG A 387 -11.96 25.35 17.73
CA ARG A 387 -11.99 25.74 19.16
C ARG A 387 -12.63 24.68 20.04
N PHE A 388 -13.73 24.08 19.58
CA PHE A 388 -14.41 23.00 20.29
C PHE A 388 -13.57 21.74 20.31
N GLN A 389 -12.93 21.42 19.18
CA GLN A 389 -11.99 20.31 19.11
C GLN A 389 -10.83 20.52 20.10
N ASP A 390 -10.20 21.69 20.10
CA ASP A 390 -9.06 22.00 20.96
C ASP A 390 -9.41 21.92 22.46
N LYS A 391 -10.61 22.40 22.86
CA LYS A 391 -11.14 22.20 24.21
C LYS A 391 -11.31 20.72 24.56
N THR A 392 -11.85 19.93 23.64
CA THR A 392 -12.08 18.49 23.82
C THR A 392 -10.76 17.73 23.90
N VAL A 393 -9.78 18.06 23.06
CA VAL A 393 -8.42 17.49 23.09
C VAL A 393 -7.76 17.73 24.44
N ARG A 394 -7.86 18.94 25.01
CA ARG A 394 -7.34 19.21 26.37
C ARG A 394 -8.01 18.35 27.44
N ALA A 395 -9.33 18.15 27.33
CA ALA A 395 -10.06 17.30 28.28
C ALA A 395 -9.60 15.82 28.18
N ILE A 396 -9.40 15.32 26.96
CA ILE A 396 -8.86 13.97 26.72
C ILE A 396 -7.45 13.86 27.31
N ILE A 397 -6.56 14.82 27.02
CA ILE A 397 -5.20 14.88 27.60
C ILE A 397 -5.26 14.82 29.12
N GLY A 398 -6.12 15.63 29.75
CA GLY A 398 -6.27 15.66 31.20
C GLY A 398 -6.60 14.30 31.83
N ARG A 399 -7.36 13.48 31.10
CA ARG A 399 -7.76 12.12 31.53
C ARG A 399 -6.66 11.08 31.32
N ILE A 400 -5.88 11.18 30.24
CA ILE A 400 -4.92 10.13 29.87
C ILE A 400 -3.47 10.41 30.28
N GLN A 401 -3.11 11.67 30.53
CA GLN A 401 -1.71 12.10 30.69
C GLN A 401 -0.93 11.39 31.81
N ASN A 402 -1.61 10.91 32.86
CA ASN A 402 -0.97 10.23 33.99
C ASN A 402 -0.41 8.84 33.62
N HIS A 403 -0.75 8.33 32.44
CA HIS A 403 -0.22 7.08 31.88
C HIS A 403 0.95 7.29 30.93
N PHE A 404 1.42 8.53 30.82
CA PHE A 404 2.56 8.94 30.00
C PHE A 404 3.68 9.48 30.89
N ALA A 405 4.93 9.20 30.54
CA ALA A 405 6.10 9.76 31.22
C ALA A 405 7.09 10.34 30.22
N GLU A 406 8.00 11.18 30.72
CA GLU A 406 9.08 11.74 29.91
C GLU A 406 9.91 10.63 29.28
N ASN A 407 10.25 10.82 28.02
CA ASN A 407 11.06 9.88 27.28
C ASN A 407 12.55 10.15 27.56
N GLU A 408 13.08 9.66 28.68
CA GLU A 408 14.50 9.81 29.04
C GLU A 408 15.45 9.13 28.03
N ILE A 409 14.92 8.23 27.19
CA ILE A 409 15.65 7.56 26.11
C ILE A 409 14.78 7.61 24.85
N VAL A 410 14.99 8.65 24.06
CA VAL A 410 14.51 8.69 22.68
C VAL A 410 15.38 7.69 21.91
N ASP A 411 14.82 6.53 21.54
CA ASP A 411 15.40 5.66 20.51
C ASP A 411 14.53 5.76 19.24
N PRO A 412 14.82 6.73 18.34
CA PRO A 412 14.11 6.91 17.08
C PRO A 412 14.24 5.70 16.14
N ALA A 413 15.15 4.77 16.42
CA ALA A 413 15.35 3.61 15.57
C ALA A 413 14.26 2.55 15.77
N TYR A 414 13.57 2.50 16.92
CA TYR A 414 12.62 1.42 17.18
C TYR A 414 11.33 1.52 16.34
N ASP A 415 10.76 2.73 16.23
CA ASP A 415 9.53 2.99 15.44
C ASP A 415 9.79 2.94 13.93
N ASP A 416 10.94 3.46 13.47
CA ASP A 416 11.32 3.50 12.05
C ASP A 416 11.53 2.09 11.45
N TRP A 417 12.17 1.19 12.20
CA TRP A 417 12.47 -0.15 11.68
C TRP A 417 11.27 -1.09 11.67
N SER A 418 10.31 -0.94 12.60
CA SER A 418 9.07 -1.73 12.56
C SER A 418 8.24 -1.41 11.32
N GLU A 419 8.15 -0.13 10.97
CA GLU A 419 7.56 0.32 9.71
C GLU A 419 8.35 -0.20 8.50
N GLN A 420 9.67 -0.05 8.49
CA GLN A 420 10.50 -0.52 7.38
C GLN A 420 10.37 -2.02 7.14
N ILE A 421 10.38 -2.86 8.19
CA ILE A 421 10.18 -4.31 8.05
C ILE A 421 8.77 -4.60 7.51
N SER A 422 7.74 -3.90 8.00
CA SER A 422 6.39 -4.05 7.45
C SER A 422 6.35 -3.70 5.95
N ASN A 423 7.01 -2.62 5.54
CA ASN A 423 7.09 -2.20 4.15
C ASN A 423 7.84 -3.21 3.28
N ILE A 424 8.98 -3.73 3.77
CA ILE A 424 9.77 -4.78 3.11
C ILE A 424 8.91 -6.04 2.87
N LEU A 425 8.19 -6.50 3.88
CA LEU A 425 7.34 -7.69 3.76
C LEU A 425 6.23 -7.47 2.72
N MET A 426 5.57 -6.32 2.73
CA MET A 426 4.53 -6.00 1.76
C MET A 426 5.07 -5.91 0.32
N GLN A 427 6.20 -5.23 0.11
CA GLN A 427 6.81 -5.09 -1.23
C GLN A 427 7.27 -6.43 -1.81
N SER A 428 7.67 -7.37 -0.94
CA SER A 428 8.10 -8.70 -1.36
C SER A 428 6.99 -9.53 -2.04
N LEU A 429 5.71 -9.24 -1.78
CA LEU A 429 4.59 -9.93 -2.43
C LEU A 429 4.52 -9.63 -3.93
N THR A 430 4.98 -8.45 -4.37
CA THR A 430 4.96 -8.03 -5.78
C THR A 430 6.34 -8.11 -6.43
N GLU A 431 7.42 -8.02 -5.66
CA GLU A 431 8.80 -7.88 -6.16
C GLU A 431 9.71 -8.98 -5.62
N GLN A 432 9.28 -10.24 -5.74
CA GLN A 432 9.96 -11.40 -5.14
C GLN A 432 11.47 -11.50 -5.43
N SER A 433 11.94 -10.97 -6.57
CA SER A 433 13.36 -10.97 -6.94
C SER A 433 14.24 -10.05 -6.10
N LEU A 434 13.69 -9.13 -5.31
CA LEU A 434 14.45 -8.19 -4.46
C LEU A 434 14.50 -8.59 -2.99
N TYR A 435 13.77 -9.64 -2.62
CA TYR A 435 13.58 -10.04 -1.23
C TYR A 435 13.85 -11.52 -1.02
N ASP A 436 14.34 -11.86 0.16
CA ASP A 436 14.48 -13.25 0.61
C ASP A 436 14.28 -13.34 2.13
N PHE A 437 13.69 -14.44 2.58
CA PHE A 437 13.38 -14.65 3.99
C PHE A 437 14.00 -15.95 4.49
N LYS A 438 14.42 -15.97 5.76
CA LYS A 438 14.96 -17.13 6.47
C LYS A 438 14.44 -17.12 7.90
N ILE A 439 14.30 -18.31 8.47
CA ILE A 439 13.76 -18.47 9.84
C ILE A 439 14.86 -18.27 10.89
N GLY A 440 16.03 -18.85 10.63
CA GLY A 440 17.19 -18.85 11.52
C GLY A 440 18.44 -19.31 10.77
N VAL A 441 19.54 -19.48 11.50
CA VAL A 441 20.84 -19.90 10.94
C VAL A 441 21.34 -21.23 11.47
N PHE A 442 20.59 -21.89 12.34
CA PHE A 442 20.84 -23.25 12.78
C PHE A 442 19.84 -24.20 12.13
N ASN A 443 20.29 -25.42 11.87
CA ASN A 443 19.45 -26.47 11.35
C ASN A 443 18.44 -26.89 12.41
N ILE A 444 17.14 -26.85 12.07
CA ILE A 444 16.07 -27.06 13.06
C ILE A 444 16.06 -28.48 13.66
N ASN A 445 16.58 -29.46 12.92
CA ASN A 445 16.59 -30.86 13.34
C ASN A 445 17.71 -31.14 14.35
N ASP A 446 18.96 -30.86 13.97
CA ASP A 446 20.16 -31.23 14.73
C ASP A 446 20.80 -30.07 15.51
N GLU A 447 20.24 -28.86 15.42
CA GLU A 447 20.73 -27.64 16.10
C GLU A 447 22.18 -27.28 15.73
N SER A 448 22.69 -27.78 14.61
CA SER A 448 24.01 -27.42 14.09
C SER A 448 23.99 -26.05 13.40
N TYR A 449 25.09 -25.31 13.53
CA TYR A 449 25.23 -24.01 12.86
C TYR A 449 25.41 -24.20 11.35
N ASN A 450 24.59 -23.52 10.55
CA ASN A 450 24.58 -23.67 9.11
C ASN A 450 25.43 -22.59 8.43
N HIS A 451 26.74 -22.82 8.34
CA HIS A 451 27.68 -21.92 7.68
C HIS A 451 27.35 -21.73 6.19
N ASP A 452 27.00 -22.81 5.49
CA ASP A 452 26.66 -22.78 4.06
C ASP A 452 25.43 -21.91 3.76
N LEU A 453 24.49 -21.80 4.69
CA LEU A 453 23.36 -20.89 4.57
C LEU A 453 23.82 -19.43 4.51
N ILE A 454 24.81 -19.04 5.31
CA ILE A 454 25.35 -17.67 5.29
C ILE A 454 26.04 -17.38 3.96
N LEU A 455 26.77 -18.36 3.42
CA LEU A 455 27.35 -18.25 2.08
C LEU A 455 26.28 -18.13 0.99
N LYS A 456 25.18 -18.91 1.09
CA LYS A 456 24.01 -18.79 0.20
C LYS A 456 23.30 -17.43 0.32
N ILE A 457 23.25 -16.85 1.52
CA ILE A 457 22.73 -15.50 1.77
C ILE A 457 23.58 -14.48 1.01
N ALA A 458 24.92 -14.57 1.10
CA ALA A 458 25.81 -13.71 0.35
C ALA A 458 25.61 -13.83 -1.17
N LYS A 459 25.53 -15.07 -1.69
CA LYS A 459 25.21 -15.32 -3.11
C LYS A 459 23.90 -14.70 -3.54
N THR A 460 22.88 -14.80 -2.69
CA THR A 460 21.54 -14.24 -2.96
C THR A 460 21.57 -12.73 -3.02
N LEU A 461 22.25 -12.07 -2.08
CA LEU A 461 22.37 -10.61 -2.07
C LEU A 461 23.20 -10.10 -3.25
N SER A 462 24.24 -10.82 -3.67
CA SER A 462 24.96 -10.53 -4.92
C SER A 462 24.04 -10.62 -6.13
N ALA A 463 23.21 -11.66 -6.22
CA ALA A 463 22.27 -11.85 -7.32
C ALA A 463 21.18 -10.76 -7.36
N ILE A 464 20.66 -10.37 -6.20
CA ILE A 464 19.70 -9.26 -6.07
C ILE A 464 20.34 -7.95 -6.55
N ASN A 465 21.57 -7.65 -6.11
CA ASN A 465 22.26 -6.41 -6.49
C ASN A 465 22.42 -6.27 -8.01
N ASN A 466 22.70 -7.37 -8.70
CA ASN A 466 22.90 -7.38 -10.16
C ASN A 466 21.65 -7.06 -10.99
N SER A 467 20.48 -6.86 -10.34
CA SER A 467 19.25 -6.39 -11.00
C SER A 467 19.41 -4.99 -11.60
N GLY A 468 20.31 -4.15 -11.06
CA GLY A 468 20.68 -2.85 -11.64
C GLY A 468 20.99 -1.77 -10.58
N PRO A 469 21.49 -0.59 -11.01
CA PRO A 469 21.80 0.52 -10.10
C PRO A 469 20.52 1.08 -9.48
N ASN A 470 20.65 1.71 -8.30
CA ASN A 470 19.55 2.31 -7.54
C ASN A 470 18.44 1.33 -7.09
N GLN A 471 18.63 0.02 -7.26
CA GLN A 471 17.75 -0.99 -6.67
C GLN A 471 18.24 -1.35 -5.25
N ILE A 472 17.29 -1.45 -4.33
CA ILE A 472 17.57 -1.85 -2.95
C ILE A 472 16.97 -3.23 -2.74
N GLY A 473 17.81 -4.17 -2.30
CA GLY A 473 17.42 -5.52 -1.95
C GLY A 473 17.53 -5.80 -0.47
N TYR A 474 16.72 -6.72 0.03
CA TYR A 474 16.70 -7.09 1.44
C TYR A 474 16.70 -8.60 1.64
N LEU A 475 17.37 -9.06 2.69
CA LEU A 475 17.24 -10.42 3.19
C LEU A 475 17.01 -10.38 4.70
N LEU A 476 15.92 -10.99 5.16
CA LEU A 476 15.51 -10.96 6.57
C LEU A 476 15.61 -12.36 7.19
N ILE A 477 16.20 -12.45 8.39
CA ILE A 477 16.25 -13.67 9.20
C ILE A 477 15.35 -13.50 10.44
N GLY A 478 14.54 -14.51 10.75
CA GLY A 478 13.51 -14.48 11.79
C GLY A 478 12.09 -14.46 11.23
N ILE A 479 11.92 -14.81 9.95
CA ILE A 479 10.63 -14.79 9.23
C ILE A 479 10.47 -16.10 8.46
N ALA A 480 9.32 -16.75 8.62
CA ALA A 480 8.93 -17.94 7.88
C ALA A 480 7.90 -17.58 6.80
N ASP A 481 8.13 -18.06 5.59
CA ASP A 481 7.22 -17.92 4.44
C ASP A 481 6.04 -18.91 4.49
N LYS A 482 6.16 -19.95 5.32
CA LYS A 482 5.17 -21.01 5.47
C LYS A 482 4.78 -21.17 6.93
N LYS A 483 3.48 -21.34 7.17
CA LYS A 483 2.95 -21.53 8.50
C LYS A 483 3.49 -22.81 9.15
N GLU A 484 3.68 -23.85 8.37
CA GLU A 484 4.20 -25.14 8.84
C GLU A 484 5.59 -24.99 9.46
N ASP A 485 6.45 -24.17 8.83
CA ASP A 485 7.80 -23.94 9.30
C ASP A 485 7.81 -23.08 10.58
N ALA A 486 6.91 -22.09 10.68
CA ALA A 486 6.71 -21.31 11.89
C ALA A 486 6.21 -22.16 13.07
N GLU A 487 5.29 -23.09 12.83
CA GLU A 487 4.81 -24.04 13.83
C GLU A 487 5.90 -25.04 14.26
N LEU A 488 6.76 -25.46 13.32
CA LEU A 488 7.91 -26.29 13.65
C LEU A 488 8.89 -25.52 14.55
N HIS A 489 9.21 -24.27 14.20
CA HIS A 489 10.05 -23.39 15.01
C HIS A 489 9.48 -23.19 16.42
N LYS A 490 8.18 -22.90 16.52
CA LYS A 490 7.47 -22.77 17.81
C LYS A 490 7.57 -24.04 18.65
N ARG A 491 7.34 -25.23 18.07
CA ARG A 491 7.45 -26.50 18.79
C ARG A 491 8.86 -26.76 19.30
N LYS A 492 9.88 -26.41 18.50
CA LYS A 492 11.29 -26.66 18.83
C LYS A 492 11.81 -25.74 19.94
N TYR A 493 11.45 -24.45 19.89
CA TYR A 493 12.03 -23.43 20.75
C TYR A 493 11.06 -22.84 21.79
N GLY A 494 9.77 -23.21 21.77
CA GLY A 494 8.78 -22.84 22.77
C GLY A 494 8.27 -21.39 22.70
N LEU A 495 8.70 -20.61 21.71
CA LEU A 495 8.27 -19.22 21.51
C LEU A 495 7.22 -19.12 20.39
N ASN A 496 6.11 -18.41 20.68
CA ASN A 496 5.07 -18.12 19.70
C ASN A 496 5.61 -17.22 18.57
N TYR A 497 5.04 -17.35 17.38
CA TYR A 497 5.26 -16.44 16.25
C TYR A 497 4.07 -15.48 16.09
N VAL A 498 4.30 -14.36 15.42
CA VAL A 498 3.25 -13.40 15.04
C VAL A 498 2.94 -13.59 13.56
N SER A 499 1.67 -13.69 13.18
CA SER A 499 1.28 -13.79 11.76
C SER A 499 0.82 -12.44 11.23
N LYS A 500 1.32 -12.06 10.05
CA LYS A 500 0.87 -10.88 9.33
C LYS A 500 0.78 -11.22 7.84
N GLN A 501 -0.45 -11.34 7.35
CA GLN A 501 -0.75 -11.86 6.01
C GLN A 501 -0.12 -13.24 5.81
N ASP A 502 0.70 -13.41 4.77
CA ASP A 502 1.36 -14.67 4.42
C ASP A 502 2.70 -14.88 5.16
N PHE A 503 3.13 -13.91 5.99
CA PHE A 503 4.39 -13.98 6.73
C PHE A 503 4.19 -14.35 8.19
N HIS A 504 5.10 -15.16 8.71
CA HIS A 504 5.10 -15.60 10.09
C HIS A 504 6.41 -15.20 10.78
N ILE A 505 6.34 -14.17 11.62
CA ILE A 505 7.48 -13.58 12.32
C ILE A 505 7.81 -14.45 13.53
N THR A 506 8.83 -15.29 13.40
CA THR A 506 9.29 -16.21 14.45
C THR A 506 10.26 -15.53 15.41
N GLY A 507 11.07 -14.61 14.89
CA GLY A 507 12.22 -14.03 15.58
C GLY A 507 13.42 -14.99 15.69
N VAL A 508 14.62 -14.44 15.91
CA VAL A 508 15.85 -15.21 16.12
C VAL A 508 16.24 -15.35 17.59
N GLU A 509 15.54 -14.65 18.51
CA GLU A 509 15.94 -14.58 19.92
C GLU A 509 15.97 -15.95 20.61
N ALA A 510 15.05 -16.85 20.23
CA ALA A 510 14.95 -18.19 20.79
C ALA A 510 16.18 -19.04 20.46
N GLU A 511 16.53 -19.04 19.18
CA GLU A 511 17.68 -19.74 18.61
C GLU A 511 18.99 -19.14 19.14
N ALA A 512 19.10 -17.81 19.15
CA ALA A 512 20.30 -17.10 19.61
C ALA A 512 20.61 -17.36 21.09
N ASN A 513 19.61 -17.30 21.96
CA ASN A 513 19.81 -17.54 23.39
C ASN A 513 20.16 -19.00 23.68
N ARG A 514 19.50 -19.95 22.99
CA ARG A 514 19.71 -21.39 23.22
C ARG A 514 21.01 -21.92 22.63
N LEU A 515 21.37 -21.51 21.41
CA LEU A 515 22.43 -22.16 20.62
C LEU A 515 23.70 -21.32 20.42
N ALA A 516 23.60 -20.00 20.60
CA ALA A 516 24.75 -19.10 20.46
C ALA A 516 25.16 -18.42 21.78
N GLY A 517 24.36 -18.56 22.85
CA GLY A 517 24.61 -17.93 24.14
C GLY A 517 24.30 -16.43 24.14
N GLY A 518 23.35 -16.00 23.31
CA GLY A 518 22.86 -14.62 23.22
C GLY A 518 22.92 -14.03 21.81
N LEU A 519 22.18 -12.93 21.62
CA LEU A 519 22.05 -12.23 20.33
C LEU A 519 23.38 -11.70 19.80
N ASP A 520 24.23 -11.12 20.65
CA ASP A 520 25.52 -10.56 20.21
C ASP A 520 26.46 -11.64 19.66
N LYS A 521 26.54 -12.79 20.34
CA LYS A 521 27.34 -13.94 19.88
C LYS A 521 26.78 -14.54 18.60
N TYR A 522 25.45 -14.55 18.47
CA TYR A 522 24.77 -14.99 17.27
C TYR A 522 25.11 -14.10 16.06
N LEU A 523 24.99 -12.77 16.22
CA LEU A 523 25.36 -11.79 15.19
C LEU A 523 26.86 -11.87 14.85
N HIS A 524 27.72 -12.07 15.85
CA HIS A 524 29.15 -12.24 15.63
C HIS A 524 29.45 -13.49 14.79
N LYS A 525 28.85 -14.65 15.08
CA LYS A 525 28.99 -15.88 14.27
C LYS A 525 28.60 -15.67 12.81
N ILE A 526 27.48 -14.97 12.57
CA ILE A 526 27.02 -14.64 11.22
C ILE A 526 28.05 -13.74 10.51
N LYS A 527 28.55 -12.68 11.17
CA LYS A 527 29.58 -11.80 10.59
C LYS A 527 30.86 -12.55 10.25
N GLU A 528 31.34 -13.44 11.13
CA GLU A 528 32.53 -14.25 10.85
C GLU A 528 32.33 -15.18 9.67
N SER A 529 31.15 -15.80 9.54
CA SER A 529 30.83 -16.64 8.38
C SER A 529 30.68 -15.85 7.09
N LEU A 530 30.19 -14.62 7.18
CA LEU A 530 30.04 -13.76 6.02
C LEU A 530 31.39 -13.30 5.47
N LYS A 531 32.39 -13.09 6.33
CA LYS A 531 33.76 -12.71 5.92
C LYS A 531 34.44 -13.72 4.99
N SER A 532 34.06 -15.00 5.05
CA SER A 532 34.58 -16.03 4.15
C SER A 532 33.79 -16.17 2.84
N ALA A 533 32.76 -15.34 2.61
CA ALA A 533 31.99 -15.40 1.39
C ALA A 533 32.86 -14.99 0.18
N PRO A 534 32.86 -15.78 -0.91
CA PRO A 534 33.70 -15.52 -2.09
C PRO A 534 33.09 -14.42 -2.97
N VAL A 535 32.92 -13.21 -2.43
CA VAL A 535 32.25 -12.10 -3.11
C VAL A 535 33.24 -11.07 -3.62
N GLN A 536 33.03 -10.57 -4.84
CA GLN A 536 33.80 -9.47 -5.43
C GLN A 536 32.88 -8.41 -6.04
N PRO A 537 33.19 -7.12 -5.94
CA PRO A 537 34.35 -6.55 -5.25
C PRO A 537 34.24 -6.65 -3.71
N THR A 538 35.37 -6.67 -3.00
CA THR A 538 35.42 -6.81 -1.53
C THR A 538 34.69 -5.67 -0.80
N SER A 539 34.56 -4.50 -1.44
CA SER A 539 33.76 -3.38 -0.96
C SER A 539 32.27 -3.72 -0.78
N PHE A 540 31.72 -4.63 -1.59
CA PHE A 540 30.36 -5.13 -1.41
C PHE A 540 30.22 -5.91 -0.10
N LEU A 541 31.17 -6.79 0.20
CA LEU A 541 31.19 -7.55 1.45
C LEU A 541 31.29 -6.62 2.67
N GLN A 542 32.10 -5.56 2.58
CA GLN A 542 32.19 -4.54 3.64
C GLN A 542 30.84 -3.82 3.85
N MET A 543 30.15 -3.45 2.77
CA MET A 543 28.80 -2.86 2.84
C MET A 543 27.80 -3.82 3.50
N MET A 544 27.83 -5.10 3.16
CA MET A 544 26.95 -6.09 3.80
C MET A 544 27.21 -6.19 5.31
N LEU A 545 28.48 -6.25 5.71
CA LEU A 545 28.87 -6.31 7.12
C LEU A 545 28.47 -5.04 7.90
N SER A 546 28.53 -3.86 7.26
CA SER A 546 28.14 -2.59 7.88
C SER A 546 26.63 -2.45 8.01
N ASN A 547 25.87 -2.96 7.03
CA ASN A 547 24.42 -2.83 6.98
C ASN A 547 23.68 -3.93 7.74
N MET A 548 24.38 -4.99 8.16
CA MET A 548 23.78 -6.07 8.93
C MET A 548 23.48 -5.64 10.37
N GLY A 549 22.22 -5.77 10.80
CA GLY A 549 21.81 -5.49 12.18
C GLY A 549 20.56 -6.27 12.59
N SER A 550 20.30 -6.37 13.90
CA SER A 550 19.01 -6.85 14.41
C SER A 550 18.09 -5.69 14.75
N ARG A 551 16.80 -5.88 14.56
CA ARG A 551 15.74 -4.94 14.92
C ARG A 551 14.56 -5.72 15.49
N LYS A 552 13.89 -5.15 16.48
CA LYS A 552 12.65 -5.76 16.98
C LYS A 552 11.48 -5.38 16.08
N TYR A 553 10.61 -6.35 15.81
CA TYR A 553 9.37 -6.20 15.08
C TYR A 553 8.29 -7.08 15.72
N TYR A 554 7.18 -6.49 16.14
CA TYR A 554 6.16 -7.18 16.97
C TYR A 554 6.74 -7.93 18.18
N GLY A 555 7.77 -7.35 18.82
CA GLY A 555 8.47 -7.94 19.96
C GLY A 555 9.43 -9.10 19.62
N LYS A 556 9.67 -9.36 18.33
CA LYS A 556 10.57 -10.41 17.81
C LYS A 556 11.85 -9.83 17.23
N GLU A 557 13.01 -10.43 17.50
CA GLU A 557 14.29 -9.99 16.92
C GLU A 557 14.40 -10.49 15.47
N VAL A 558 14.54 -9.57 14.52
CA VAL A 558 14.71 -9.87 13.09
C VAL A 558 16.06 -9.31 12.64
N ILE A 559 16.86 -10.13 11.97
CA ILE A 559 18.13 -9.69 11.38
C ILE A 559 17.87 -9.23 9.96
N ILE A 560 18.46 -8.10 9.59
CA ILE A 560 18.27 -7.46 8.30
C ILE A 560 19.62 -7.38 7.59
N PHE A 561 19.64 -7.82 6.34
CA PHE A 561 20.66 -7.48 5.37
C PHE A 561 20.07 -6.55 4.32
N LYS A 562 20.85 -5.54 3.92
CA LYS A 562 20.47 -4.57 2.87
C LYS A 562 21.58 -4.51 1.82
N THR A 563 21.19 -4.59 0.55
CA THR A 563 22.07 -4.36 -0.60
C THR A 563 21.61 -3.16 -1.42
N SER A 564 22.55 -2.29 -1.77
CA SER A 564 22.30 -1.09 -2.60
C SER A 564 23.60 -0.62 -3.25
N PHE A 565 24.33 -1.55 -3.88
CA PHE A 565 25.67 -1.31 -4.38
C PHE A 565 25.64 -0.98 -5.87
N ASN A 566 26.40 0.04 -6.29
CA ASN A 566 26.29 0.65 -7.61
C ASN A 566 27.21 0.02 -8.68
N GLU A 567 27.63 -1.22 -8.48
CA GLU A 567 28.47 -1.97 -9.42
C GLU A 567 28.03 -3.44 -9.47
N PRO A 568 28.33 -4.17 -10.56
CA PRO A 568 28.11 -5.61 -10.63
C PRO A 568 28.88 -6.38 -9.55
N VAL A 569 28.23 -7.36 -8.95
CA VAL A 569 28.75 -8.16 -7.84
C VAL A 569 28.86 -9.62 -8.27
N TRP A 570 30.09 -10.13 -8.22
CA TRP A 570 30.47 -11.49 -8.50
C TRP A 570 30.43 -12.33 -7.22
N TYR A 571 30.01 -13.58 -7.37
CA TYR A 571 30.08 -14.59 -6.32
C TYR A 571 30.80 -15.81 -6.88
N ASP A 572 31.90 -16.20 -6.24
CA ASP A 572 32.74 -17.35 -6.61
C ASP A 572 33.19 -17.32 -8.09
N GLY A 573 33.63 -16.14 -8.54
CA GLY A 573 34.08 -15.92 -9.93
C GLY A 573 32.96 -15.87 -10.98
N GLU A 574 31.69 -15.91 -10.56
CA GLU A 574 30.53 -15.95 -11.45
C GLU A 574 29.52 -14.83 -11.15
N LEU A 575 28.78 -14.41 -12.18
CA LEU A 575 27.65 -13.49 -12.02
C LEU A 575 26.35 -14.28 -11.86
N PHE A 576 25.52 -13.83 -10.93
CA PHE A 576 24.18 -14.36 -10.72
C PHE A 576 23.14 -13.25 -10.86
N GLU A 577 21.95 -13.61 -11.34
CA GLU A 577 20.75 -12.77 -11.36
C GLU A 577 19.63 -13.52 -10.65
N ARG A 578 18.70 -12.79 -10.02
CA ARG A 578 17.57 -13.40 -9.30
C ARG A 578 16.27 -13.27 -10.09
N PHE A 579 15.60 -14.40 -10.31
CA PHE A 579 14.28 -14.49 -10.94
C PHE A 579 13.29 -15.10 -9.94
N GLY A 580 12.34 -14.30 -9.47
CA GLY A 580 11.48 -14.68 -8.34
C GLY A 580 12.32 -15.04 -7.12
N SER A 581 12.18 -16.25 -6.59
CA SER A 581 12.97 -16.75 -5.46
C SER A 581 14.26 -17.51 -5.83
N HIS A 582 14.60 -17.61 -7.13
CA HIS A 582 15.70 -18.44 -7.62
C HIS A 582 16.87 -17.58 -8.10
N ASN A 583 18.09 -18.03 -7.78
CA ASN A 583 19.32 -17.41 -8.27
C ASN A 583 19.81 -18.19 -9.49
N GLU A 584 19.91 -17.54 -10.65
CA GLU A 584 20.38 -18.13 -11.89
C GLU A 584 21.76 -17.60 -12.25
N LYS A 585 22.61 -18.47 -12.81
CA LYS A 585 23.93 -18.09 -13.30
C LYS A 585 23.76 -17.30 -14.59
N VAL A 586 24.47 -16.18 -14.71
CA VAL A 586 24.50 -15.40 -15.95
C VAL A 586 25.53 -15.99 -16.90
N GLU A 587 25.06 -16.56 -18.01
CA GLU A 587 25.91 -17.09 -19.08
C GLU A 587 26.82 -16.01 -19.68
N LEU A 588 28.00 -16.43 -20.17
CA LEU A 588 29.05 -15.53 -20.68
C LEU A 588 28.53 -14.50 -21.70
N GLU A 589 27.69 -14.96 -22.63
CA GLU A 589 27.08 -14.14 -23.69
C GLU A 589 26.18 -13.02 -23.15
N ASN A 590 25.60 -13.23 -21.96
CA ASN A 590 24.66 -12.31 -21.32
C ASN A 590 25.30 -11.42 -20.26
N ARG A 591 26.61 -11.55 -19.99
CA ARG A 591 27.29 -10.74 -18.96
C ARG A 591 27.33 -9.26 -19.32
N SER A 592 27.49 -8.92 -20.60
CA SER A 592 27.48 -7.54 -21.09
C SER A 592 26.18 -6.80 -20.71
N ARG A 593 25.04 -7.51 -20.72
CA ARG A 593 23.74 -6.98 -20.31
C ARG A 593 23.75 -6.50 -18.85
N ILE A 594 24.40 -7.22 -17.94
CA ILE A 594 24.48 -6.84 -16.53
C ILE A 594 25.30 -5.56 -16.39
N TYR A 595 26.48 -5.49 -17.03
CA TYR A 595 27.33 -4.30 -17.00
C TYR A 595 26.63 -3.07 -17.59
N ASN A 596 25.89 -3.22 -18.69
CA ASN A 596 25.15 -2.13 -19.31
C ASN A 596 24.13 -1.48 -18.36
N ARG A 597 23.54 -2.25 -17.42
CA ARG A 597 22.61 -1.69 -16.43
C ARG A 597 23.27 -0.65 -15.54
N PHE A 598 24.52 -0.85 -15.16
CA PHE A 598 25.22 0.00 -14.20
C PHE A 598 25.95 1.18 -14.84
N TYR A 599 26.35 1.06 -16.11
CA TYR A 599 27.30 1.99 -16.73
C TYR A 599 26.80 2.68 -18.00
N GLN A 600 25.59 2.39 -18.50
CA GLN A 600 24.99 3.21 -19.56
C GLN A 600 24.37 4.48 -18.96
N LYS A 601 24.82 5.64 -19.46
CA LYS A 601 24.29 6.97 -19.15
C LYS A 601 23.08 7.30 -20.01
#